data_AF-A0A959EI98-F1
#
_entry.id   AF-A0A959EI98-F1
#
_cell.length_a   1.000
_cell.length_b   1.000
_cell.length_c   1.000
_cell.angle_alpha   90.00
_cell.angle_beta   90.00
_cell.angle_gamma   90.00
#
_symmetry.space_group_name_H-M   'P 1'
#
loop_
_entity.id
_entity.type
_entity.pdbx_description
1 polymer ?
#
loop_
_entity_poly.entity_id
_entity_poly.type
_entity_poly.pdbx_seq_one_letter_code
_entity_poly.pdbx_strand_id
1 'polypeptide(L)'
;LLKQAIEADLAGGAQPFLVVGTVGTVSTGAVDPIREIHAICREFDLWLHIDGAYGAFYAALPEASADAKALSLADSVAMDPHKWLYSPLEAGGVLVRRPEHLIEAFSYNPLYYHFHENEGDPEVNFYEYGLQNSRGFRALKVWLALRQAGRQGYVDMIREDCRLTQILAGKVRQHPELEFFT
;
A
#
# COMPACT_ATOMS: atom_id res chain seq x y z
N LEU A 1 -9.23 -17.91 -12.14
CA LEU A 1 -8.20 -18.38 -11.19
C LEU A 1 -8.54 -18.01 -9.75
N LEU A 2 -8.53 -16.73 -9.33
CA LEU A 2 -8.81 -16.34 -7.94
C LEU A 2 -10.13 -16.91 -7.39
N LYS A 3 -11.27 -16.65 -8.05
CA LYS A 3 -12.58 -17.16 -7.63
C LYS A 3 -12.62 -18.69 -7.52
N GLN A 4 -12.04 -19.38 -8.50
CA GLN A 4 -11.96 -20.86 -8.50
C GLN A 4 -11.13 -21.39 -7.32
N ALA A 5 -10.05 -20.70 -6.94
CA ALA A 5 -9.25 -21.07 -5.77
C ALA A 5 -10.05 -20.90 -4.47
N ILE A 6 -10.76 -19.78 -4.31
CA ILE A 6 -11.65 -19.54 -3.16
C ILE A 6 -12.74 -20.62 -3.07
N GLU A 7 -13.40 -20.93 -4.18
CA GLU A 7 -14.44 -21.97 -4.23
C GLU A 7 -13.89 -23.36 -3.89
N ALA A 8 -12.68 -23.68 -4.34
CA ALA A 8 -12.01 -24.93 -4.00
C ALA A 8 -11.64 -25.01 -2.52
N ASP A 9 -11.13 -23.93 -1.92
CA ASP A 9 -10.82 -23.85 -0.50
C ASP A 9 -12.09 -24.05 0.36
N LEU A 10 -13.18 -23.38 -0.01
CA LEU A 10 -14.48 -23.54 0.67
C LEU A 10 -15.02 -24.97 0.54
N ALA A 11 -14.93 -25.58 -0.65
CA ALA A 11 -15.33 -26.97 -0.87
C ALA A 11 -14.46 -27.97 -0.08
N GLY A 12 -13.19 -27.62 0.16
CA GLY A 12 -12.26 -28.37 1.00
C GLY A 12 -12.43 -28.16 2.51
N GLY A 13 -13.36 -27.30 2.93
CA GLY A 13 -13.61 -26.99 4.34
C GLY A 13 -12.63 -25.97 4.96
N ALA A 14 -11.83 -25.29 4.14
CA ALA A 14 -11.00 -24.18 4.59
C ALA A 14 -11.82 -22.89 4.73
N GLN A 15 -11.22 -21.88 5.39
CA GLN A 15 -11.82 -20.57 5.59
C GLN A 15 -10.92 -19.48 4.98
N PRO A 16 -11.09 -19.16 3.68
CA PRO A 16 -10.47 -17.98 3.09
C PRO A 16 -10.91 -16.73 3.86
N PHE A 17 -9.97 -15.84 4.16
CA PHE A 17 -10.26 -14.62 4.95
C PHE A 17 -9.65 -13.36 4.34
N LEU A 18 -8.69 -13.48 3.41
CA LEU A 18 -7.95 -12.35 2.89
C LEU A 18 -7.45 -12.62 1.47
N VAL A 19 -7.49 -11.58 0.64
CA VAL A 19 -6.82 -11.51 -0.66
C VAL A 19 -5.84 -10.33 -0.65
N VAL A 20 -4.63 -10.55 -1.15
CA VAL A 20 -3.65 -9.50 -1.42
C VAL A 20 -3.65 -9.20 -2.93
N GLY A 21 -4.09 -8.00 -3.31
CA GLY A 21 -3.82 -7.46 -4.64
C GLY A 21 -2.55 -6.63 -4.63
N THR A 22 -1.80 -6.63 -5.72
CA THR A 22 -0.56 -5.85 -5.84
C THR A 22 -0.72 -4.72 -6.84
N VAL A 23 -0.37 -3.50 -6.44
CA VAL A 23 -0.21 -2.37 -7.36
C VAL A 23 1.28 -2.09 -7.48
N GLY A 24 1.89 -2.63 -8.54
CA GLY A 24 3.32 -2.54 -8.81
C GLY A 24 4.11 -3.72 -8.22
N THR A 25 4.07 -4.87 -8.90
CA THR A 25 4.87 -6.05 -8.51
C THR A 25 6.37 -5.77 -8.57
N VAL A 26 7.14 -6.44 -7.72
CA VAL A 26 8.59 -6.20 -7.59
C VAL A 26 9.36 -6.48 -8.88
N SER A 27 9.01 -7.57 -9.58
CA SER A 27 9.79 -8.05 -10.73
C SER A 27 9.52 -7.26 -12.00
N THR A 28 8.26 -6.96 -12.28
CA THR A 28 7.83 -6.40 -13.58
C THR A 28 7.01 -5.12 -13.47
N GLY A 29 6.70 -4.66 -12.25
CA GLY A 29 5.86 -3.48 -12.04
C GLY A 29 4.39 -3.69 -12.42
N ALA A 30 3.93 -4.94 -12.51
CA ALA A 30 2.57 -5.26 -12.90
C ALA A 30 1.54 -4.73 -11.88
N VAL A 31 0.35 -4.39 -12.36
CA VAL A 31 -0.78 -3.94 -11.54
C VAL A 31 -1.88 -4.98 -11.69
N ASP A 32 -2.28 -5.58 -10.57
CA ASP A 32 -3.39 -6.53 -10.55
C ASP A 32 -4.72 -5.85 -10.92
N PRO A 33 -5.73 -6.61 -11.41
CA PRO A 33 -7.05 -6.08 -11.72
C PRO A 33 -7.85 -5.82 -10.42
N ILE A 34 -7.44 -4.82 -9.65
CA ILE A 34 -7.94 -4.50 -8.31
C ILE A 34 -9.47 -4.39 -8.26
N ARG A 35 -10.10 -3.80 -9.29
CA ARG A 35 -11.57 -3.65 -9.30
C ARG A 35 -12.28 -5.01 -9.41
N GLU A 36 -11.74 -5.93 -10.19
CA GLU A 36 -12.28 -7.29 -10.32
C GLU A 36 -12.02 -8.10 -9.05
N ILE A 37 -10.82 -8.00 -8.48
CA ILE A 37 -10.47 -8.62 -7.21
C ILE A 37 -11.39 -8.12 -6.10
N HIS A 38 -11.63 -6.81 -6.02
CA HIS A 38 -12.54 -6.22 -5.04
C HIS A 38 -13.97 -6.78 -5.18
N ALA A 39 -14.49 -6.91 -6.40
CA ALA A 39 -15.80 -7.50 -6.62
C ALA A 39 -15.88 -8.94 -6.10
N ILE A 40 -14.84 -9.76 -6.33
CA ILE A 40 -14.74 -11.12 -5.79
C ILE A 40 -14.66 -11.09 -4.27
N CYS A 41 -13.80 -10.25 -3.67
CA CYS A 41 -13.71 -10.12 -2.22
C CYS A 41 -15.06 -9.75 -1.61
N ARG A 42 -15.86 -8.91 -2.28
CA ARG A 42 -17.19 -8.56 -1.79
C ARG A 42 -18.20 -9.69 -1.88
N GLU A 43 -18.11 -10.54 -2.90
CA GLU A 43 -18.96 -11.74 -3.07
C GLU A 43 -18.73 -12.75 -1.94
N PHE A 44 -17.48 -12.95 -1.52
CA PHE A 44 -17.07 -13.96 -0.54
C PHE A 44 -16.81 -13.41 0.87
N ASP A 45 -17.09 -12.12 1.10
CA ASP A 45 -16.80 -11.39 2.35
C ASP A 45 -15.34 -11.53 2.84
N LEU A 46 -14.41 -11.32 1.92
CA LEU A 46 -12.97 -11.41 2.19
C LEU A 46 -12.37 -10.02 2.39
N TRP A 47 -11.37 -9.94 3.28
CA TRP A 47 -10.55 -8.74 3.42
C TRP A 47 -9.72 -8.51 2.15
N LEU A 48 -9.77 -7.29 1.59
CA LEU A 48 -8.86 -6.89 0.53
C LEU A 48 -7.71 -6.04 1.08
N HIS A 49 -6.50 -6.60 1.08
CA HIS A 49 -5.28 -5.83 1.25
C HIS A 49 -4.69 -5.49 -0.11
N ILE A 50 -4.24 -4.25 -0.30
CA ILE A 50 -3.42 -3.89 -1.46
C ILE A 50 -1.98 -3.69 -1.01
N ASP A 51 -1.08 -4.51 -1.53
CA ASP A 51 0.35 -4.23 -1.52
C ASP A 51 0.65 -3.18 -2.60
N GLY A 52 0.73 -1.93 -2.18
CA GLY A 52 1.19 -0.82 -2.99
C GLY A 52 2.55 -0.29 -2.52
N ALA A 53 3.38 -1.14 -1.91
CA ALA A 53 4.63 -0.76 -1.27
C ALA A 53 5.45 0.21 -2.16
N TYR A 54 5.62 -0.12 -3.43
CA TYR A 54 6.16 0.80 -4.42
C TYR A 54 5.07 1.54 -5.21
N GLY A 55 4.12 0.81 -5.79
CA GLY A 55 3.23 1.37 -6.81
C GLY A 55 2.02 2.17 -6.29
N ALA A 56 1.79 2.27 -4.97
CA ALA A 56 0.70 3.10 -4.44
C ALA A 56 0.82 4.56 -4.91
N PHE A 57 2.05 5.08 -5.00
CA PHE A 57 2.28 6.47 -5.39
C PHE A 57 2.05 6.72 -6.89
N TYR A 58 2.11 5.67 -7.73
CA TYR A 58 1.73 5.76 -9.14
C TYR A 58 0.27 6.21 -9.30
N ALA A 59 -0.62 5.82 -8.38
CA ALA A 59 -2.02 6.22 -8.38
C ALA A 59 -2.25 7.74 -8.36
N ALA A 60 -1.24 8.52 -7.92
CA ALA A 60 -1.31 9.97 -7.93
C ALA A 60 -1.22 10.58 -9.34
N LEU A 61 -0.72 9.82 -10.33
CA LEU A 61 -0.61 10.29 -11.70
C LEU A 61 -2.01 10.30 -12.39
N PRO A 62 -2.39 11.42 -13.04
CA PRO A 62 -3.59 11.51 -13.88
C PRO A 62 -3.70 10.40 -14.94
N GLU A 63 -2.57 9.94 -15.48
CA GLU A 63 -2.47 8.90 -16.49
C GLU A 63 -2.44 7.46 -15.94
N ALA A 64 -2.37 7.27 -14.62
CA ALA A 64 -2.36 5.93 -14.03
C ALA A 64 -3.64 5.15 -14.34
N SER A 65 -3.50 3.82 -14.46
CA SER A 65 -4.61 2.92 -14.75
C SER A 65 -5.72 3.02 -13.71
N ALA A 66 -6.94 2.66 -14.11
CA ALA A 66 -8.08 2.67 -13.19
C ALA A 66 -7.89 1.69 -12.02
N ASP A 67 -7.22 0.56 -12.24
CA ASP A 67 -6.91 -0.39 -11.16
C ASP A 67 -5.81 0.12 -10.23
N ALA A 68 -4.79 0.82 -10.73
CA ALA A 68 -3.81 1.47 -9.87
C ALA A 68 -4.46 2.55 -8.98
N LYS A 69 -5.47 3.26 -9.50
CA LYS A 69 -6.24 4.27 -8.74
C LYS A 69 -7.28 3.68 -7.79
N ALA A 70 -7.54 2.37 -7.88
CA ALA A 70 -8.55 1.70 -7.07
C ALA A 70 -8.07 1.35 -5.64
N LEU A 71 -6.97 1.96 -5.16
CA LEU A 71 -6.48 1.80 -3.78
C LEU A 71 -7.56 2.05 -2.73
N SER A 72 -8.45 3.01 -3.01
CA SER A 72 -9.57 3.37 -2.12
C SER A 72 -10.68 2.32 -2.05
N LEU A 73 -10.57 1.18 -2.73
CA LEU A 73 -11.48 0.03 -2.57
C LEU A 73 -11.02 -0.96 -1.49
N ALA A 74 -9.74 -0.92 -1.09
CA ALA A 74 -9.16 -1.90 -0.16
C ALA A 74 -9.53 -1.64 1.30
N ASP A 75 -9.54 -2.69 2.11
CA ASP A 75 -9.67 -2.58 3.57
C ASP A 75 -8.37 -2.10 4.21
N SER A 76 -7.23 -2.44 3.61
CA SER A 76 -5.94 -1.85 3.94
C SER A 76 -5.00 -1.73 2.74
N VAL A 77 -4.06 -0.77 2.80
CA VAL A 77 -3.05 -0.52 1.76
C VAL A 77 -1.69 -0.38 2.42
N ALA A 78 -0.70 -1.16 1.97
CA ALA A 78 0.71 -0.94 2.32
C ALA A 78 1.34 0.03 1.31
N MET A 79 2.18 0.94 1.80
CA MET A 79 2.99 1.83 0.95
C MET A 79 4.33 2.16 1.64
N ASP A 80 5.39 2.29 0.85
CA ASP A 80 6.73 2.59 1.35
C ASP A 80 7.21 3.94 0.82
N PRO A 81 7.06 5.03 1.61
CA PRO A 81 7.69 6.31 1.29
C PRO A 81 9.20 6.21 1.00
N HIS A 82 9.89 5.21 1.57
CA HIS A 82 11.31 4.99 1.28
C HIS A 82 11.61 4.44 -0.12
N LYS A 83 10.58 4.05 -0.88
CA LYS A 83 10.69 3.67 -2.28
C LYS A 83 10.43 4.89 -3.15
N TRP A 84 9.19 5.10 -3.59
CA TRP A 84 8.90 6.09 -4.63
C TRP A 84 8.57 7.51 -4.13
N LEU A 85 8.66 7.76 -2.81
CA LEU A 85 8.69 9.13 -2.26
C LEU A 85 10.10 9.61 -1.89
N TYR A 86 11.14 8.86 -2.29
CA TYR A 86 12.55 9.21 -2.09
C TYR A 86 12.93 9.50 -0.62
N SER A 87 12.18 8.94 0.33
CA SER A 87 12.54 9.05 1.74
C SER A 87 13.71 8.10 2.05
N PRO A 88 14.69 8.47 2.90
CA PRO A 88 15.71 7.53 3.34
C PRO A 88 15.11 6.29 4.02
N LEU A 89 15.74 5.13 3.88
CA LEU A 89 15.35 3.93 4.63
C LEU A 89 15.46 4.15 6.16
N GLU A 90 14.62 3.57 6.99
CA GLU A 90 13.34 2.89 6.69
C GLU A 90 12.14 3.86 6.79
N ALA A 91 11.17 3.77 5.90
CA ALA A 91 9.87 4.43 6.01
C ALA A 91 8.80 3.66 5.24
N GLY A 92 8.02 2.86 5.98
CA GLY A 92 6.84 2.15 5.47
C GLY A 92 5.61 2.57 6.26
N GLY A 93 4.44 2.40 5.67
CA GLY A 93 3.16 2.71 6.29
C GLY A 93 2.06 1.78 5.80
N VAL A 94 1.10 1.53 6.67
CA VAL A 94 -0.16 0.89 6.31
C VAL A 94 -1.28 1.90 6.54
N LEU A 95 -2.16 2.03 5.57
CA LEU A 95 -3.46 2.67 5.75
C LEU A 95 -4.49 1.56 5.98
N VAL A 96 -5.32 1.72 6.99
CA VAL A 96 -6.44 0.81 7.27
C VAL A 96 -7.71 1.63 7.28
N ARG A 97 -8.73 1.15 6.57
CA ARG A 97 -10.01 1.86 6.41
C ARG A 97 -10.72 2.08 7.75
N ARG A 98 -10.62 1.09 8.63
CA ARG A 98 -11.19 1.08 9.97
C ARG A 98 -10.05 0.95 10.99
N PRO A 99 -9.63 2.04 11.63
CA PRO A 99 -8.51 2.02 12.57
C PRO A 99 -8.75 1.10 13.77
N GLU A 100 -10.02 0.82 14.09
CA GLU A 100 -10.44 -0.06 15.19
C GLU A 100 -9.87 -1.47 15.04
N HIS A 101 -9.74 -1.97 13.80
CA HIS A 101 -9.16 -3.29 13.55
C HIS A 101 -7.68 -3.39 13.99
N LEU A 102 -6.94 -2.28 13.95
CA LEU A 102 -5.56 -2.26 14.46
C LEU A 102 -5.55 -2.26 15.99
N ILE A 103 -6.45 -1.51 16.61
CA ILE A 103 -6.57 -1.44 18.08
C ILE A 103 -6.98 -2.81 18.63
N GLU A 104 -8.01 -3.44 18.05
CA GLU A 104 -8.47 -4.78 18.46
C GLU A 104 -7.37 -5.85 18.31
N ALA A 105 -6.51 -5.71 17.29
CA ALA A 105 -5.43 -6.66 17.03
C ALA A 105 -4.20 -6.43 17.90
N PHE A 106 -3.85 -5.18 18.23
CA PHE A 106 -2.54 -4.84 18.79
C PHE A 106 -2.56 -4.10 20.13
N SER A 107 -3.69 -3.49 20.54
CA SER A 107 -3.74 -2.75 21.79
C SER A 107 -3.60 -3.67 23.01
N TYR A 108 -2.87 -3.19 24.01
CA TYR A 108 -2.74 -3.81 25.32
C TYR A 108 -2.55 -2.71 26.35
N ASN A 109 -3.13 -2.85 27.54
CA ASN A 109 -3.16 -1.80 28.56
C ASN A 109 -2.43 -2.22 29.84
N PRO A 110 -1.10 -2.07 29.91
CA PRO A 110 -0.34 -2.21 31.14
C PRO A 110 -0.80 -1.23 32.21
N LEU A 111 -0.80 -1.67 33.47
CA LEU A 111 -1.23 -0.86 34.62
C LEU A 111 -0.42 0.44 34.83
N TYR A 112 0.78 0.53 34.26
CA TYR A 112 1.62 1.74 34.36
C TYR A 112 1.35 2.77 33.25
N TYR A 113 0.42 2.49 32.33
CA TYR A 113 -0.05 3.45 31.34
C TYR A 113 -1.24 4.25 31.90
N HIS A 114 -0.94 5.48 32.28
CA HIS A 114 -1.93 6.44 32.81
C HIS A 114 -2.51 7.33 31.71
N PHE A 115 -2.72 6.78 30.50
CA PHE A 115 -3.25 7.54 29.36
C PHE A 115 -4.76 7.85 29.49
N HIS A 116 -5.46 7.17 30.39
CA HIS A 116 -6.90 7.32 30.62
C HIS A 116 -7.27 8.31 31.74
N GLU A 117 -6.29 8.98 32.34
CA GLU A 117 -6.50 9.88 33.49
C GLU A 117 -6.78 11.34 33.08
N ASN A 118 -6.68 11.69 31.79
CA ASN A 118 -6.92 13.05 31.30
C ASN A 118 -8.35 13.19 30.77
N GLU A 119 -9.11 14.18 31.28
CA GLU A 119 -10.48 14.52 30.85
C GLU A 119 -10.57 15.21 29.46
N GLY A 120 -9.65 14.91 28.55
CA GLY A 120 -9.55 15.51 27.22
C GLY A 120 -9.92 14.55 26.07
N ASP A 121 -9.77 15.03 24.83
CA ASP A 121 -9.85 14.16 23.65
C ASP A 121 -8.81 13.03 23.77
N PRO A 122 -9.17 11.78 23.40
CA PRO A 122 -8.25 10.66 23.49
C PRO A 122 -7.02 10.92 22.62
N GLU A 123 -5.84 10.93 23.23
CA GLU A 123 -4.57 11.05 22.52
C GLU A 123 -4.35 9.83 21.62
N VAL A 124 -3.90 10.05 20.38
CA VAL A 124 -3.56 8.96 19.47
C VAL A 124 -2.28 8.29 19.95
N ASN A 125 -2.43 7.15 20.60
CA ASN A 125 -1.33 6.34 21.09
C ASN A 125 -0.91 5.31 20.05
N PHE A 126 0.11 5.65 19.25
CA PHE A 126 0.55 4.81 18.12
C PHE A 126 0.95 3.37 18.49
N TYR A 127 1.32 3.11 19.75
CA TYR A 127 1.62 1.75 20.22
C TYR A 127 0.42 0.79 20.09
N GLU A 128 -0.81 1.31 20.15
CA GLU A 128 -2.04 0.53 20.01
C GLU A 128 -2.32 0.07 18.58
N TYR A 129 -1.60 0.64 17.60
CA TYR A 129 -1.84 0.44 16.18
C TYR A 129 -0.84 -0.52 15.52
N GLY A 130 -0.01 -1.21 16.30
CA GLY A 130 0.96 -2.15 15.75
C GLY A 130 1.86 -2.80 16.80
N LEU A 131 2.73 -3.69 16.35
CA LEU A 131 3.58 -4.53 17.22
C LEU A 131 4.59 -3.75 18.07
N GLN A 132 4.98 -2.54 17.66
CA GLN A 132 6.04 -1.79 18.32
C GLN A 132 5.49 -0.92 19.44
N ASN A 133 5.98 -1.11 20.66
CA ASN A 133 5.75 -0.16 21.74
C ASN A 133 6.50 1.16 21.47
N SER A 134 7.80 1.18 21.76
CA SER A 134 8.69 2.31 21.41
C SER A 134 9.04 2.29 19.93
N ARG A 135 9.03 3.47 19.29
CA ARG A 135 9.32 3.64 17.87
C ARG A 135 10.02 4.97 17.60
N GLY A 136 10.88 5.00 16.58
CA GLY A 136 11.51 6.23 16.13
C GLY A 136 10.52 7.16 15.42
N PHE A 137 10.85 8.45 15.31
CA PHE A 137 10.02 9.45 14.64
C PHE A 137 10.16 9.38 13.10
N ARG A 138 9.83 8.22 12.51
CA ARG A 138 9.94 7.97 11.06
C ARG A 138 9.06 8.91 10.23
N ALA A 139 7.95 9.40 10.80
CA ALA A 139 7.05 10.32 10.13
C ALA A 139 7.69 11.70 9.83
N LEU A 140 8.67 12.15 10.63
CA LEU A 140 9.29 13.47 10.45
C LEU A 140 9.94 13.63 9.07
N LYS A 141 10.74 12.65 8.65
CA LYS A 141 11.44 12.71 7.35
C LYS A 141 10.46 12.63 6.17
N VAL A 142 9.38 11.85 6.30
CA VAL A 142 8.33 11.78 5.28
C VAL A 142 7.60 13.11 5.20
N TRP A 143 7.22 13.69 6.34
CA TRP A 143 6.55 14.98 6.41
C TRP A 143 7.42 16.11 5.83
N LEU A 144 8.70 16.18 6.20
CA LEU A 144 9.62 17.18 5.64
C LEU A 144 9.75 17.07 4.13
N ALA A 145 9.85 15.85 3.60
CA ALA A 145 9.95 15.62 2.15
C ALA A 145 8.66 16.04 1.42
N LEU A 146 7.48 15.71 1.98
CA LEU A 146 6.17 16.17 1.49
C LEU A 146 6.03 17.70 1.54
N ARG A 147 6.54 18.35 2.59
CA ARG A 147 6.53 19.82 2.72
C ARG A 147 7.46 20.49 1.72
N GLN A 148 8.62 19.88 1.45
CA GLN A 148 9.63 20.43 0.54
C GLN A 148 9.20 20.33 -0.92
N ALA A 149 8.78 19.13 -1.37
CA ALA A 149 8.43 18.90 -2.78
C ALA A 149 6.96 19.26 -3.09
N GLY A 150 6.08 19.17 -2.09
CA GLY A 150 4.64 19.27 -2.29
C GLY A 150 4.07 18.13 -3.12
N ARG A 151 2.73 18.08 -3.20
CA ARG A 151 2.04 17.05 -4.02
C ARG A 151 2.46 17.11 -5.48
N GLN A 152 2.49 18.31 -6.07
CA GLN A 152 2.80 18.46 -7.49
C GLN A 152 4.25 18.06 -7.80
N GLY A 153 5.21 18.39 -6.94
CA GLY A 153 6.60 17.97 -7.12
C GLY A 153 6.74 16.46 -7.16
N TYR A 154 6.04 15.73 -6.30
CA TYR A 154 6.03 14.26 -6.36
C TYR A 154 5.36 13.71 -7.62
N VAL A 155 4.23 14.28 -8.03
CA VAL A 155 3.57 13.90 -9.29
C VAL A 155 4.53 14.09 -10.47
N ASP A 156 5.26 15.20 -10.52
CA ASP A 156 6.20 15.50 -11.60
C ASP A 156 7.42 14.58 -11.58
N MET A 157 8.00 14.29 -10.40
CA MET A 157 9.12 13.34 -10.27
C MET A 157 8.73 11.93 -10.70
N ILE A 158 7.60 11.41 -10.21
CA ILE A 158 7.12 10.06 -10.55
C ILE A 158 6.75 9.97 -12.05
N ARG A 159 6.15 11.02 -12.61
CA ARG A 159 5.86 11.10 -14.05
C ARG A 159 7.14 11.08 -14.87
N GLU A 160 8.17 11.78 -14.42
CA GLU A 160 9.47 11.81 -15.11
C GLU A 160 10.14 10.42 -15.10
N ASP A 161 10.12 9.70 -13.98
CA ASP A 161 10.60 8.31 -13.91
C ASP A 161 9.88 7.40 -14.93
N CYS A 162 8.55 7.55 -15.04
CA CYS A 162 7.75 6.82 -16.03
C CYS A 162 8.15 7.21 -17.46
N ARG A 163 8.36 8.50 -17.74
CA ARG A 163 8.79 8.99 -19.07
C ARG A 163 10.16 8.44 -19.45
N LEU A 164 11.12 8.45 -18.53
CA LEU A 164 12.46 7.89 -18.73
C LEU A 164 12.40 6.39 -19.00
N THR A 165 11.52 5.66 -18.30
CA THR A 165 11.28 4.24 -18.55
C THR A 165 10.75 3.99 -19.97
N GLN A 166 9.81 4.81 -20.47
CA GLN A 166 9.31 4.69 -21.84
C GLN A 166 10.39 5.04 -22.89
N ILE A 167 11.27 5.99 -22.60
CA ILE A 167 12.41 6.31 -23.47
C ILE A 167 13.38 5.13 -23.54
N LEU A 168 13.70 4.52 -22.39
CA LEU A 168 14.53 3.32 -22.35
C LEU A 168 13.89 2.19 -23.16
N ALA A 169 12.58 1.96 -22.97
CA ALA A 169 11.85 0.97 -23.75
C ALA A 169 11.90 1.26 -25.26
N GLY A 170 11.75 2.53 -25.67
CA GLY A 170 11.91 2.94 -27.06
C GLY A 170 13.31 2.65 -27.62
N LYS A 171 14.35 2.88 -26.82
CA LYS A 171 15.74 2.54 -27.19
C LYS A 171 15.94 1.04 -27.31
N VAL A 172 15.49 0.25 -26.33
CA VAL A 172 15.61 -1.22 -26.34
C VAL A 172 15.02 -1.81 -27.63
N ARG A 173 13.86 -1.33 -28.09
CA ARG A 173 13.24 -1.79 -29.35
C ARG A 173 14.08 -1.52 -30.61
N GLN A 174 15.06 -0.62 -30.56
CA GLN A 174 15.96 -0.31 -31.68
C GLN A 174 17.16 -1.26 -31.75
N HIS A 175 17.32 -2.13 -30.76
CA HIS A 175 18.43 -3.06 -30.63
C HIS A 175 17.91 -4.51 -30.76
N PRO A 176 18.07 -5.16 -31.92
CA PRO A 176 17.57 -6.53 -32.17
C PRO A 176 18.13 -7.60 -31.23
N GLU A 177 19.27 -7.33 -30.60
CA GLU A 177 19.92 -8.19 -29.61
C GLU A 177 19.28 -8.11 -28.21
N LEU A 178 18.34 -7.18 -28.00
CA LEU A 178 17.62 -7.01 -26.74
C LEU A 178 16.13 -7.35 -26.91
N GLU A 179 15.53 -7.92 -25.87
CA GLU A 179 14.10 -8.15 -25.78
C GLU A 179 13.56 -7.74 -24.42
N PHE A 180 12.26 -7.44 -24.34
CA PHE A 180 11.61 -7.22 -23.05
C PHE A 180 11.36 -8.55 -22.37
N PHE A 181 11.66 -8.59 -21.07
CA PHE A 181 11.16 -9.64 -20.21
C PHE A 181 9.64 -9.45 -20.05
N THR A 182 8.86 -10.44 -20.47
CA THR A 182 7.40 -10.47 -20.31
C THR A 182 7.00 -11.42 -19.20
#